data_AF-A0A963SRH4-F1
#
_entry.id   AF-A0A963SRH4-F1
#
_cell.length_a   1.000
_cell.length_b   1.000
_cell.length_c   1.000
_cell.angle_alpha   90.00
_cell.angle_beta   90.00
_cell.angle_gamma   90.00
#
_symmetry.space_group_name_H-M   'P 1'
#
loop_
_entity.id
_entity.type
_entity.pdbx_description
1 polymer ?
#
loop_
_entity_poly.entity_id
_entity_poly.type
_entity_poly.pdbx_seq_one_letter_code
_entity_poly.pdbx_strand_id
1 'polypeptide(L)'
;MRMKKMHFFTRWTLFAAIGVYSVSAFAQSNNNINVKTSTANGLCSISVPGGNAPETEKPMQLEFTLRPSDGLLRIAALVNGWPRAQEADPNRDFPVSLKFDTQQSTASDSGGYSSGFYDRLWGIWEGGDSSNELLLLLADAQSVEVSADGLNLGQFNLQAQGMVYNWLNNCVVKQRAAGK
;
A
#
# COMPACT_ATOMS: atom_id res chain seq x y z
N MET A 1 81.53 20.26 -23.10
CA MET A 1 81.66 21.67 -22.70
C MET A 1 80.55 21.99 -21.70
N ARG A 2 80.95 22.44 -20.51
CA ARG A 2 80.19 23.16 -19.46
C ARG A 2 78.87 22.63 -18.88
N MET A 3 79.00 22.28 -17.60
CA MET A 3 78.05 22.33 -16.48
C MET A 3 77.04 23.50 -16.52
N LYS A 4 75.85 23.29 -15.93
CA LYS A 4 75.39 24.08 -14.77
C LYS A 4 74.19 23.42 -14.05
N LYS A 5 74.39 23.13 -12.76
CA LYS A 5 73.36 23.07 -11.71
C LYS A 5 72.77 24.47 -11.51
N MET A 6 71.48 24.58 -11.15
CA MET A 6 71.05 25.42 -10.02
C MET A 6 69.59 25.19 -9.63
N HIS A 7 69.39 25.07 -8.31
CA HIS A 7 68.14 24.99 -7.56
C HIS A 7 67.37 26.31 -7.55
N PHE A 8 66.04 26.28 -7.34
CA PHE A 8 65.26 27.24 -6.51
C PHE A 8 63.82 26.69 -6.39
N PHE A 9 63.41 26.07 -5.27
CA PHE A 9 62.73 26.64 -4.09
C PHE A 9 61.34 27.25 -4.32
N THR A 10 60.36 26.72 -3.54
CA THR A 10 59.10 27.35 -3.09
C THR A 10 58.04 27.61 -4.17
N ARG A 11 56.75 27.28 -4.01
CA ARG A 11 55.88 27.43 -2.84
C ARG A 11 54.61 26.60 -3.08
N TRP A 12 54.22 25.78 -2.10
CA TRP A 12 52.92 25.10 -2.10
C TRP A 12 51.81 26.14 -1.91
N THR A 13 50.84 26.16 -2.81
CA THR A 13 49.59 26.92 -2.63
C THR A 13 48.47 25.90 -2.50
N LEU A 14 48.02 25.68 -1.26
CA LEU A 14 46.78 24.97 -0.98
C LEU A 14 45.63 25.80 -1.58
N PHE A 15 44.98 25.27 -2.62
CA PHE A 15 43.64 25.69 -2.97
C PHE A 15 42.65 24.91 -2.09
N ALA A 16 42.16 25.55 -1.04
CA ALA A 16 40.99 25.06 -0.32
C ALA A 16 39.76 25.25 -1.21
N ALA A 17 39.35 24.18 -1.89
CA ALA A 17 38.07 24.11 -2.56
C ALA A 17 36.97 24.02 -1.50
N ILE A 18 36.38 25.16 -1.14
CA ILE A 18 35.15 25.20 -0.36
C ILE A 18 34.03 24.76 -1.30
N GLY A 19 33.78 23.45 -1.32
CA GLY A 19 32.60 22.86 -1.94
C GLY A 19 31.37 23.36 -1.20
N VAL A 20 30.63 24.27 -1.82
CA VAL A 20 29.30 24.65 -1.35
C VAL A 20 28.39 23.49 -1.71
N TYR A 21 28.25 22.53 -0.79
CA TYR A 21 27.24 21.50 -0.91
C TYR A 21 25.88 22.19 -0.91
N SER A 22 25.26 22.26 -2.08
CA SER A 22 23.84 22.55 -2.19
C SER A 22 23.13 21.46 -1.42
N VAL A 23 22.74 21.75 -0.18
CA VAL A 23 21.75 20.96 0.53
C VAL A 23 20.46 21.08 -0.28
N SER A 24 20.18 20.06 -1.08
CA SER A 24 18.86 19.86 -1.65
C SER A 24 17.88 19.80 -0.48
N ALA A 25 17.20 20.91 -0.23
CA ALA A 25 15.98 20.88 0.56
C ALA A 25 15.06 19.90 -0.16
N PHE A 26 14.87 18.70 0.40
CA PHE A 26 13.76 17.86 0.02
C PHE A 26 12.52 18.65 0.42
N ALA A 27 11.91 19.33 -0.57
CA ALA A 27 10.56 19.81 -0.43
C ALA A 27 9.71 18.58 -0.09
N GLN A 28 9.27 18.49 1.16
CA GLN A 28 8.22 17.56 1.55
C GLN A 28 7.02 17.93 0.70
N SER A 29 6.78 17.14 -0.35
CA SER A 29 5.57 17.26 -1.15
C SER A 29 4.39 17.15 -0.18
N ASN A 30 3.65 18.25 -0.02
CA ASN A 30 2.34 18.24 0.62
C ASN A 30 1.36 17.55 -0.33
N ASN A 31 1.60 16.26 -0.60
CA ASN A 31 0.59 15.42 -1.19
C ASN A 31 -0.50 15.29 -0.14
N ASN A 32 -1.70 15.78 -0.44
CA ASN A 32 -2.86 15.58 0.40
C ASN A 32 -3.23 14.09 0.34
N ILE A 33 -2.54 13.29 1.14
CA ILE A 33 -2.73 11.84 1.22
C ILE A 33 -4.08 11.59 1.88
N ASN A 34 -5.06 11.17 1.08
CA ASN A 34 -6.40 10.85 1.57
C ASN A 34 -6.47 9.36 1.89
N VAL A 35 -5.90 8.95 3.03
CA VAL A 35 -6.03 7.57 3.55
C VAL A 35 -6.51 7.58 4.99
N LYS A 36 -7.20 6.51 5.39
CA LYS A 36 -7.55 6.26 6.79
C LYS A 36 -6.74 5.10 7.31
N THR A 37 -6.28 5.17 8.55
CA THR A 37 -5.43 4.14 9.15
C THR A 37 -5.93 3.80 10.55
N SER A 38 -5.92 2.53 10.92
CA SER A 38 -6.38 2.06 12.24
C SER A 38 -5.50 0.92 12.74
N THR A 39 -5.26 0.91 14.06
CA THR A 39 -4.58 -0.19 14.74
C THR A 39 -5.46 -0.87 15.79
N ALA A 40 -6.78 -0.80 15.61
CA ALA A 40 -7.76 -1.28 16.57
C ALA A 40 -7.73 -2.81 16.69
N ASN A 41 -7.95 -3.33 17.91
CA ASN A 41 -8.02 -4.77 18.19
C ASN A 41 -6.81 -5.58 17.72
N GLY A 42 -5.62 -4.95 17.66
CA GLY A 42 -4.39 -5.61 17.21
C GLY A 42 -4.31 -5.80 15.70
N LEU A 43 -5.28 -5.32 14.92
CA LEU A 43 -5.26 -5.37 13.46
C LEU A 43 -4.54 -4.13 12.91
N CYS A 44 -3.91 -4.26 11.75
CA CYS A 44 -3.33 -3.14 11.01
C CYS A 44 -4.19 -2.87 9.77
N SER A 45 -4.99 -1.80 9.78
CA SER A 45 -5.88 -1.45 8.66
C SER A 45 -5.53 -0.12 8.00
N ILE A 46 -5.49 -0.08 6.67
CA ILE A 46 -5.39 1.14 5.86
C ILE A 46 -6.48 1.15 4.79
N SER A 47 -7.16 2.28 4.63
CA SER A 47 -8.23 2.45 3.65
C SER A 47 -7.88 3.56 2.66
N VAL A 48 -8.10 3.27 1.37
CA VAL A 48 -7.96 4.22 0.26
C VAL A 48 -9.34 4.53 -0.33
N PRO A 49 -9.61 5.78 -0.76
CA PRO A 49 -10.86 6.13 -1.41
C PRO A 49 -10.92 5.49 -2.81
N GLY A 50 -12.12 5.06 -3.18
CA GLY A 50 -12.45 4.64 -4.54
C GLY A 50 -13.45 5.58 -5.21
N GLY A 51 -13.99 5.14 -6.34
CA GLY A 51 -15.15 5.77 -6.97
C GLY A 51 -16.46 5.45 -6.22
N ASN A 52 -17.57 5.59 -6.94
CA ASN A 52 -18.86 5.12 -6.43
C ASN A 52 -18.98 3.61 -6.63
N ALA A 53 -19.65 2.93 -5.70
CA ALA A 53 -19.95 1.53 -5.86
C ALA A 53 -20.85 1.33 -7.09
N PRO A 54 -20.64 0.28 -7.91
CA PRO A 54 -21.43 0.04 -9.10
C PRO A 54 -22.93 0.07 -8.81
N GLU A 55 -23.69 0.63 -9.75
CA GLU A 55 -25.16 0.76 -9.68
C GLU A 55 -25.64 1.71 -8.56
N THR A 56 -24.74 2.48 -7.95
CA THR A 56 -25.09 3.45 -6.90
C THR A 56 -24.33 4.77 -7.06
N GLU A 57 -24.78 5.80 -6.36
CA GLU A 57 -24.03 7.05 -6.16
C GLU A 57 -23.25 7.04 -4.83
N LYS A 58 -23.12 5.88 -4.18
CA LYS A 58 -22.51 5.76 -2.85
C LYS A 58 -20.98 5.69 -2.98
N PRO A 59 -20.23 6.54 -2.28
CA PRO A 59 -18.77 6.48 -2.31
C PRO A 59 -18.27 5.20 -1.67
N MET A 60 -17.23 4.63 -2.25
CA MET A 60 -16.60 3.40 -1.80
C MET A 60 -15.20 3.66 -1.24
N GLN A 61 -14.78 2.84 -0.29
CA GLN A 61 -13.39 2.79 0.20
C GLN A 61 -12.88 1.35 0.11
N LEU A 62 -11.64 1.16 -0.30
CA LEU A 62 -10.97 -0.13 -0.23
C LEU A 62 -10.08 -0.16 1.01
N GLU A 63 -10.42 -1.02 1.96
CA GLU A 63 -9.66 -1.26 3.18
C GLU A 63 -8.80 -2.52 3.02
N PHE A 64 -7.51 -2.41 3.34
CA PHE A 64 -6.59 -3.52 3.53
C PHE A 64 -6.36 -3.69 5.02
N THR A 65 -6.48 -4.91 5.53
CA THR A 65 -6.25 -5.25 6.93
C THR A 65 -5.28 -6.42 7.01
N LEU A 66 -4.17 -6.24 7.73
CA LEU A 66 -3.20 -7.29 8.03
C LEU A 66 -3.23 -7.61 9.52
N ARG A 67 -3.38 -8.89 9.85
CA ARG A 67 -3.38 -9.38 11.23
C ARG A 67 -1.95 -9.80 11.64
N PRO A 68 -1.31 -9.14 12.62
CA PRO A 68 0.06 -9.46 13.02
C PRO A 68 0.28 -10.89 13.53
N SER A 69 -0.74 -11.48 14.17
CA SER A 69 -0.64 -12.76 14.89
C SER A 69 -0.41 -13.96 13.98
N ASP A 70 -1.01 -13.96 12.79
CA ASP A 70 -0.91 -15.07 11.83
C ASP A 70 -0.62 -14.62 10.40
N GLY A 71 -0.53 -13.30 10.16
CA GLY A 71 -0.22 -12.75 8.85
C GLY A 71 -1.39 -12.81 7.87
N LEU A 72 -2.61 -13.11 8.31
CA LEU A 72 -3.80 -13.07 7.44
C LEU A 72 -4.02 -11.66 6.90
N LEU A 73 -4.16 -11.55 5.59
CA LEU A 73 -4.49 -10.31 4.89
C LEU A 73 -5.92 -10.36 4.36
N ARG A 74 -6.72 -9.37 4.76
CA ARG A 74 -8.10 -9.20 4.31
C ARG A 74 -8.24 -7.89 3.55
N ILE A 75 -9.04 -7.89 2.50
CA ILE A 75 -9.56 -6.67 1.90
C ILE A 75 -11.06 -6.52 2.19
N ALA A 76 -11.53 -5.28 2.19
CA ALA A 76 -12.94 -4.97 2.18
C ALA A 76 -13.22 -3.72 1.34
N ALA A 77 -14.09 -3.83 0.34
CA ALA A 77 -14.68 -2.67 -0.32
C ALA A 77 -15.90 -2.23 0.48
N LEU A 78 -15.78 -1.13 1.20
CA LEU A 78 -16.77 -0.61 2.14
C LEU A 78 -17.67 0.42 1.44
N VAL A 79 -18.98 0.20 1.51
CA VAL A 79 -20.00 1.05 0.88
C VAL A 79 -21.16 1.20 1.87
N ASN A 80 -21.66 2.42 2.08
CA ASN A 80 -22.78 2.63 2.99
C ASN A 80 -24.13 2.50 2.26
N GLY A 81 -24.92 1.50 2.61
CA GLY A 81 -26.23 1.26 2.00
C GLY A 81 -26.12 0.66 0.61
N TRP A 82 -25.32 -0.41 0.45
CA TRP A 82 -25.09 -1.07 -0.82
C TRP A 82 -26.08 -2.23 -1.01
N PRO A 83 -27.11 -2.09 -1.88
CA PRO A 83 -28.19 -3.08 -1.99
C PRO A 83 -27.65 -4.47 -2.33
N ARG A 84 -26.65 -4.54 -3.22
CA ARG A 84 -26.02 -5.80 -3.61
C ARG A 84 -25.49 -6.61 -2.44
N ALA A 85 -24.86 -5.96 -1.47
CA ALA A 85 -24.32 -6.65 -0.29
C ALA A 85 -25.40 -6.93 0.78
N GLN A 86 -26.51 -6.19 0.77
CA GLN A 86 -27.66 -6.42 1.65
C GLN A 86 -28.54 -7.59 1.17
N GLU A 87 -28.63 -7.78 -0.14
CA GLU A 87 -29.46 -8.81 -0.78
C GLU A 87 -28.69 -10.11 -1.09
N ALA A 88 -27.36 -10.09 -0.97
CA ALA A 88 -26.52 -11.26 -1.21
C ALA A 88 -26.71 -12.36 -0.17
N ASP A 89 -26.59 -13.63 -0.61
CA ASP A 89 -26.53 -14.77 0.29
C ASP A 89 -25.27 -14.70 1.17
N PRO A 90 -25.41 -14.60 2.51
CA PRO A 90 -24.27 -14.49 3.42
C PRO A 90 -23.40 -15.74 3.49
N ASN A 91 -23.89 -16.89 2.99
CA ASN A 91 -23.13 -18.15 2.98
C ASN A 91 -22.40 -18.39 1.65
N ARG A 92 -22.61 -17.52 0.66
CA ARG A 92 -21.99 -17.66 -0.64
C ARG A 92 -20.53 -17.22 -0.56
N ASP A 93 -19.64 -18.17 -0.79
CA ASP A 93 -18.20 -17.95 -0.86
C ASP A 93 -17.73 -17.87 -2.32
N PHE A 94 -16.88 -16.89 -2.62
CA PHE A 94 -16.25 -16.75 -3.93
C PHE A 94 -14.95 -15.93 -3.84
N PRO A 95 -13.94 -16.23 -4.69
CA PRO A 95 -12.70 -15.47 -4.68
C PRO A 95 -12.90 -14.04 -5.16
N VAL A 96 -12.19 -13.11 -4.54
CA VAL A 96 -12.04 -11.72 -4.98
C VAL A 96 -10.72 -11.59 -5.71
N SER A 97 -10.79 -11.11 -6.94
CA SER A 97 -9.62 -10.89 -7.79
C SER A 97 -9.11 -9.47 -7.65
N LEU A 98 -7.79 -9.35 -7.53
CA LEU A 98 -7.04 -8.10 -7.57
C LEU A 98 -6.16 -8.10 -8.81
N LYS A 99 -6.26 -7.06 -9.62
CA LYS A 99 -5.37 -6.83 -10.76
C LYS A 99 -4.62 -5.53 -10.55
N PHE A 100 -3.31 -5.58 -10.59
CA PHE A 100 -2.45 -4.42 -10.38
C PHE A 100 -2.07 -3.75 -11.71
N ASP A 101 -1.67 -2.50 -11.65
CA ASP A 101 -1.12 -1.77 -12.80
C ASP A 101 0.14 -2.42 -13.39
N THR A 102 0.88 -3.17 -12.57
CA THR A 102 2.01 -4.03 -12.99
C THR A 102 1.60 -5.21 -13.87
N GLN A 103 0.31 -5.34 -14.20
CA GLN A 103 -0.32 -6.46 -14.93
C GLN A 103 -0.32 -7.80 -14.19
N GLN A 104 0.23 -7.84 -12.97
CA GLN A 104 0.11 -8.99 -12.10
C GLN A 104 -1.29 -9.04 -11.45
N SER A 105 -1.70 -10.23 -11.06
CA SER A 105 -2.99 -10.45 -10.42
C SER A 105 -2.90 -11.54 -9.37
N THR A 106 -3.74 -11.44 -8.35
CA THR A 106 -3.95 -12.50 -7.36
C THR A 106 -5.44 -12.64 -7.06
N ALA A 107 -5.84 -13.78 -6.52
CA ALA A 107 -7.20 -14.05 -6.09
C ALA A 107 -7.19 -14.47 -4.63
N SER A 108 -8.22 -14.07 -3.88
CA SER A 108 -8.36 -14.44 -2.49
C SER A 108 -8.73 -15.92 -2.33
N ASP A 109 -8.34 -16.50 -1.20
CA ASP A 109 -8.68 -17.89 -0.83
C ASP A 109 -10.18 -18.05 -0.55
N SER A 110 -10.79 -17.03 0.05
CA SER A 110 -12.23 -16.92 0.30
C SER A 110 -12.71 -15.49 0.13
N GLY A 111 -14.01 -15.30 -0.01
CA GLY A 111 -14.60 -13.99 -0.22
C GLY A 111 -16.11 -14.02 -0.24
N GLY A 112 -16.73 -12.84 -0.22
CA GLY A 112 -18.17 -12.76 -0.17
C GLY A 112 -18.70 -11.36 0.03
N TYR A 113 -20.02 -11.28 0.17
CA TYR A 113 -20.68 -10.07 0.62
C TYR A 113 -21.04 -10.19 2.10
N SER A 114 -21.16 -9.06 2.78
CA SER A 114 -21.77 -9.01 4.10
C SER A 114 -22.37 -7.64 4.35
N SER A 115 -23.48 -7.59 5.08
CA SER A 115 -24.11 -6.37 5.56
C SER A 115 -23.97 -6.24 7.08
N GLY A 116 -23.93 -5.02 7.61
CA GLY A 116 -23.70 -4.72 9.02
C GLY A 116 -23.54 -3.21 9.24
N PHE A 117 -22.56 -2.80 10.06
CA PHE A 117 -22.23 -1.37 10.22
C PHE A 117 -21.78 -0.72 8.90
N TYR A 118 -21.11 -1.49 8.04
CA TYR A 118 -20.88 -1.19 6.63
C TYR A 118 -21.34 -2.38 5.79
N ASP A 119 -21.90 -2.09 4.62
CA ASP A 119 -22.07 -3.08 3.57
C ASP A 119 -20.74 -3.25 2.84
N ARG A 120 -20.37 -4.49 2.53
CA ARG A 120 -19.05 -4.75 1.96
C ARG A 120 -18.97 -5.99 1.08
N LEU A 121 -18.11 -5.89 0.08
CA LEU A 121 -17.42 -7.03 -0.52
C LEU A 121 -16.15 -7.29 0.30
N TRP A 122 -15.84 -8.53 0.61
CA TRP A 122 -14.63 -8.90 1.34
C TRP A 122 -13.91 -10.06 0.64
N GLY A 123 -12.58 -10.08 0.79
CA GLY A 123 -11.72 -11.18 0.33
C GLY A 123 -10.62 -11.43 1.36
N ILE A 124 -10.26 -12.70 1.57
CA ILE A 124 -9.25 -13.13 2.53
C ILE A 124 -8.15 -13.89 1.80
N TRP A 125 -6.91 -13.46 2.00
CA TRP A 125 -5.70 -14.23 1.74
C TRP A 125 -5.25 -14.81 3.07
N GLU A 126 -5.18 -16.13 3.17
CA GLU A 126 -4.74 -16.81 4.38
C GLU A 126 -3.29 -16.47 4.71
N GLY A 127 -2.92 -16.64 5.98
CA GLY A 127 -1.54 -16.42 6.42
C GLY A 127 -0.56 -17.35 5.71
N GLY A 128 0.68 -16.88 5.52
CA GLY A 128 1.71 -17.61 4.79
C GLY A 128 1.84 -17.13 3.34
N ASP A 129 2.00 -18.05 2.40
CA ASP A 129 2.37 -17.73 1.01
C ASP A 129 1.33 -16.83 0.32
N SER A 130 0.04 -17.09 0.52
CA SER A 130 -1.07 -16.32 -0.07
C SER A 130 -1.01 -14.83 0.31
N SER A 131 -0.96 -14.53 1.62
CA SER A 131 -0.82 -13.14 2.08
C SER A 131 0.53 -12.52 1.73
N ASN A 132 1.62 -13.30 1.73
CA ASN A 132 2.95 -12.82 1.37
C ASN A 132 3.02 -12.39 -0.10
N GLU A 133 2.43 -13.17 -1.01
CA GLU A 133 2.33 -12.83 -2.42
C GLU A 133 1.59 -11.50 -2.62
N LEU A 134 0.42 -11.35 -1.99
CA LEU A 134 -0.34 -10.10 -2.06
C LEU A 134 0.46 -8.91 -1.50
N LEU A 135 1.20 -9.08 -0.40
CA LEU A 135 2.05 -8.01 0.14
C LEU A 135 3.16 -7.60 -0.83
N LEU A 136 3.78 -8.55 -1.53
CA LEU A 136 4.80 -8.25 -2.54
C LEU A 136 4.20 -7.47 -3.72
N LEU A 137 3.01 -7.86 -4.19
CA LEU A 137 2.31 -7.13 -5.25
C LEU A 137 1.99 -5.69 -4.83
N LEU A 138 1.57 -5.49 -3.57
CA LEU A 138 1.29 -4.17 -3.01
C LEU A 138 2.55 -3.29 -2.83
N ALA A 139 3.75 -3.89 -2.76
CA ALA A 139 5.00 -3.15 -2.65
C ALA A 139 5.32 -2.39 -3.96
N ASP A 140 4.93 -2.96 -5.10
CA ASP A 140 5.25 -2.42 -6.43
C ASP A 140 4.09 -1.68 -7.10
N ALA A 141 2.86 -1.87 -6.65
CA ALA A 141 1.68 -1.28 -7.28
C ALA A 141 1.45 0.19 -6.90
N GLN A 142 0.94 0.99 -7.83
CA GLN A 142 0.37 2.33 -7.57
C GLN A 142 -1.17 2.31 -7.58
N SER A 143 -1.75 1.29 -8.19
CA SER A 143 -3.19 1.11 -8.30
C SER A 143 -3.59 -0.36 -8.36
N VAL A 144 -4.82 -0.63 -7.99
CA VAL A 144 -5.41 -1.97 -8.02
C VAL A 144 -6.85 -1.89 -8.51
N GLU A 145 -7.21 -2.80 -9.39
CA GLU A 145 -8.59 -3.05 -9.81
C GLU A 145 -9.13 -4.24 -9.02
N VAL A 146 -10.36 -4.11 -8.51
CA VAL A 146 -11.01 -5.16 -7.72
C VAL A 146 -12.19 -5.70 -8.50
N SER A 147 -12.24 -7.03 -8.69
CA SER A 147 -13.38 -7.70 -9.30
C SER A 147 -13.77 -8.96 -8.55
N ALA A 148 -15.06 -9.25 -8.49
CA ALA A 148 -15.61 -10.46 -7.86
C ALA A 148 -17.05 -10.68 -8.34
N ASP A 149 -17.49 -11.93 -8.43
CA ASP A 149 -18.90 -12.24 -8.73
C ASP A 149 -19.47 -11.51 -9.98
N GLY A 150 -18.67 -11.48 -11.06
CA GLY A 150 -19.04 -10.78 -12.30
C GLY A 150 -19.11 -9.25 -12.18
N LEU A 151 -18.74 -8.68 -11.04
CA LEU A 151 -18.69 -7.25 -10.78
C LEU A 151 -17.26 -6.73 -10.86
N ASN A 152 -17.08 -5.57 -11.48
CA ASN A 152 -15.84 -4.80 -11.43
C ASN A 152 -16.09 -3.50 -10.64
N LEU A 153 -15.32 -3.29 -9.57
CA LEU A 153 -15.41 -2.11 -8.71
C LEU A 153 -14.60 -0.92 -9.24
N GLY A 154 -13.89 -1.12 -10.34
CA GLY A 154 -12.99 -0.14 -10.93
C GLY A 154 -11.63 -0.10 -10.24
N GLN A 155 -10.85 0.91 -10.62
CA GLN A 155 -9.49 1.10 -10.15
C GLN A 155 -9.45 1.96 -8.88
N PHE A 156 -8.69 1.51 -7.89
CA PHE A 156 -8.35 2.25 -6.68
C PHE A 156 -6.93 2.77 -6.78
N ASN A 157 -6.73 4.06 -6.53
CA ASN A 157 -5.41 4.66 -6.46
C ASN A 157 -4.84 4.45 -5.05
N LEU A 158 -3.71 3.73 -4.96
CA LEU A 158 -3.00 3.43 -3.71
C LEU A 158 -2.20 4.63 -3.17
N GLN A 159 -2.42 5.82 -3.73
CA GLN A 159 -1.84 7.13 -3.47
C GLN A 159 -0.37 7.27 -3.87
N ALA A 160 0.46 6.28 -3.56
CA ALA A 160 1.84 6.20 -3.98
C ALA A 160 2.31 4.73 -4.02
N GLN A 161 3.30 4.45 -4.87
CA GLN A 161 3.90 3.13 -4.99
C GLN A 161 4.35 2.61 -3.61
N GLY A 162 3.94 1.39 -3.27
CA GLY A 162 4.34 0.72 -2.04
C GLY A 162 3.78 1.34 -0.75
N MET A 163 2.92 2.36 -0.83
CA MET A 163 2.42 3.05 0.35
C MET A 163 1.62 2.12 1.27
N VAL A 164 0.68 1.36 0.70
CA VAL A 164 -0.15 0.40 1.46
C VAL A 164 0.73 -0.68 2.09
N TYR A 165 1.64 -1.27 1.32
CA TYR A 165 2.61 -2.25 1.82
C TYR A 165 3.42 -1.70 3.00
N ASN A 166 4.06 -0.55 2.82
CA ASN A 166 4.92 0.06 3.82
C ASN A 166 4.16 0.37 5.11
N TRP A 167 2.92 0.86 4.99
CA TRP A 167 2.10 1.14 6.16
C TRP A 167 1.75 -0.15 6.92
N LEU A 168 1.26 -1.18 6.22
CA LEU A 168 0.89 -2.46 6.83
C LEU A 168 2.09 -3.13 7.51
N ASN A 169 3.22 -3.22 6.81
CA ASN A 169 4.43 -3.85 7.32
C ASN A 169 4.98 -3.12 8.55
N ASN A 170 5.05 -1.79 8.50
CA ASN A 170 5.50 -0.98 9.64
C ASN A 170 4.55 -1.12 10.85
N CYS A 171 3.24 -1.21 10.62
CA CYS A 171 2.29 -1.45 11.68
C CYS A 171 2.51 -2.82 12.33
N VAL A 172 2.64 -3.89 11.54
CA VAL A 172 2.88 -5.25 12.06
C VAL A 172 4.16 -5.32 12.87
N VAL A 173 5.26 -4.73 12.40
CA VAL A 173 6.53 -4.68 13.15
C VAL A 173 6.33 -4.01 14.52
N LYS A 174 5.59 -2.89 14.56
CA LYS A 174 5.29 -2.18 15.81
C LYS A 174 4.37 -2.97 16.74
N GLN A 175 3.34 -3.65 16.22
CA GLN A 175 2.44 -4.47 17.02
C GLN A 175 3.17 -5.65 17.66
N ARG A 176 3.99 -6.37 16.87
CA ARG A 176 4.81 -7.48 17.36
C ARG A 176 5.82 -7.04 18.41
N ALA A 177 6.47 -5.89 18.22
CA ALA A 177 7.36 -5.30 19.22
C ALA A 177 6.64 -4.92 20.52
N ALA A 178 5.34 -4.63 20.45
CA ALA A 178 4.48 -4.37 21.60
C ALA A 178 3.86 -5.64 22.21
N GLY A 179 4.23 -6.84 21.74
CA GLY A 179 3.71 -8.12 22.23
C GLY A 179 2.27 -8.41 21.82
N LYS A 180 1.81 -7.83 20.70
CA LYS A 180 0.49 -8.09 20.12
C LYS A 180 0.56 -8.97 18.88
#